data_AF-A0A9E2XX50-F1
#
_entry.id   AF-A0A9E2XX50-F1
#
_cell.length_a   1.000
_cell.length_b   1.000
_cell.length_c   1.000
_cell.angle_alpha   90.00
_cell.angle_beta   90.00
_cell.angle_gamma   90.00
#
_symmetry.space_group_name_H-M   'P 1'
#
loop_
_entity.id
_entity.type
_entity.pdbx_description
1 polymer ?
#
loop_
_entity_poly.entity_id
_entity_poly.type
_entity_poly.pdbx_seq_one_letter_code
_entity_poly.pdbx_strand_id
1 'polypeptide(L)'
;MSRHIKRAALAGGQEEADAKIRNTVETIIADVAKRGDAAVREMSERFDKWSPPSFRLSEDEVAALIARVAPQTIEDIKFAQAQIRNFAEIQRASMRDVEVETLPGVVLGHRHIPVGSIGCYVPGGRYPMVASAHMSIVTARVAGVG
;
A
#
# COMPACT_ATOMS: atom_id res chain seq x y z
N MET A 1 -32.52 -22.21 35.42
CA MET A 1 -31.46 -22.39 34.40
C MET A 1 -31.70 -21.40 33.27
N SER A 2 -30.72 -20.57 32.92
CA SER A 2 -30.84 -19.57 31.85
C SER A 2 -30.78 -20.23 30.47
N ARG A 3 -31.81 -20.01 29.64
CA ARG A 3 -31.84 -20.47 28.25
C ARG A 3 -31.17 -19.42 27.35
N HIS A 4 -29.98 -19.71 26.87
CA HIS A 4 -29.26 -18.83 25.94
C HIS A 4 -29.78 -19.02 24.51
N ILE A 5 -30.25 -17.93 23.89
CA ILE A 5 -30.85 -17.93 22.53
C ILE A 5 -29.78 -17.75 21.43
N LYS A 6 -28.58 -17.26 21.79
CA LYS A 6 -27.45 -17.09 20.87
C LYS A 6 -26.15 -17.51 21.59
N ARG A 7 -25.32 -18.29 20.91
CA ARG A 7 -23.97 -18.69 21.38
C ARG A 7 -22.94 -18.13 20.39
N ALA A 8 -21.77 -17.72 20.89
CA ALA A 8 -20.65 -17.36 20.03
C ALA A 8 -20.21 -18.59 19.21
N ALA A 9 -19.75 -18.38 17.98
CA ALA A 9 -19.17 -19.45 17.19
C ALA A 9 -17.94 -20.02 17.93
N LEU A 10 -17.80 -21.34 17.95
CA LEU A 10 -16.69 -22.03 18.62
C LEU A 10 -15.37 -21.67 17.90
N ALA A 11 -14.36 -21.29 18.67
CA ALA A 11 -13.06 -20.82 18.18
C ALA A 11 -12.35 -21.80 17.22
N GLY A 12 -12.62 -23.11 17.30
CA GLY A 12 -11.97 -24.12 16.46
C GLY A 12 -12.25 -24.01 14.96
N GLY A 13 -13.38 -23.43 14.55
CA GLY A 13 -13.67 -23.21 13.12
C GLY A 13 -12.86 -22.07 12.50
N GLN A 14 -12.39 -21.13 13.34
CA GLN A 14 -11.60 -19.99 12.91
C GLN A 14 -10.14 -20.39 12.68
N GLU A 15 -9.57 -21.23 13.56
CA GLU A 15 -8.19 -21.73 13.42
C GLU A 15 -7.99 -22.54 12.13
N GLU A 16 -8.95 -23.42 11.79
CA GLU A 16 -8.87 -24.22 10.57
C GLU A 16 -9.02 -23.35 9.30
N ALA A 17 -9.90 -22.34 9.34
CA ALA A 17 -10.05 -21.37 8.26
C ALA A 17 -8.77 -20.55 8.07
N ASP A 18 -8.16 -20.08 9.16
CA ASP A 18 -6.91 -19.32 9.14
C ASP A 18 -5.74 -20.16 8.60
N ALA A 19 -5.68 -21.45 8.96
CA ALA A 19 -4.68 -22.37 8.41
C ALA A 19 -4.83 -22.57 6.90
N LYS A 20 -6.06 -22.71 6.40
CA LYS A 20 -6.34 -22.82 4.96
C LYS A 20 -5.96 -21.54 4.20
N ILE A 21 -6.29 -20.37 4.76
CA ILE A 21 -5.92 -19.07 4.18
C ILE A 21 -4.40 -18.93 4.13
N ARG A 22 -3.70 -19.23 5.24
CA ARG A 22 -2.23 -19.15 5.31
C ARG A 22 -1.58 -20.02 4.24
N ASN A 23 -1.96 -21.30 4.16
CA ASN A 23 -1.39 -22.22 3.18
C ASN A 23 -1.62 -21.74 1.73
N THR A 24 -2.81 -21.21 1.45
CA THR A 24 -3.12 -20.62 0.14
C THR A 24 -2.21 -19.43 -0.18
N VAL A 25 -2.04 -18.50 0.76
CA VAL A 25 -1.19 -17.30 0.57
C VAL A 25 0.28 -17.69 0.43
N GLU A 26 0.79 -18.58 1.27
CA GLU A 26 2.17 -19.08 1.20
C GLU A 26 2.46 -19.73 -0.15
N THR A 27 1.53 -20.54 -0.65
CA THR A 27 1.63 -21.17 -1.98
C THR A 27 1.70 -20.13 -3.09
N ILE A 28 0.84 -19.11 -3.05
CA ILE A 28 0.83 -18.01 -4.04
C ILE A 28 2.15 -17.24 -4.01
N ILE A 29 2.64 -16.87 -2.82
CA ILE A 29 3.89 -16.12 -2.68
C ILE A 29 5.08 -16.94 -3.19
N ALA A 30 5.16 -18.22 -2.83
CA ALA A 30 6.23 -19.11 -3.28
C ALA A 30 6.23 -19.26 -4.81
N ASP A 31 5.04 -19.34 -5.41
CA ASP A 31 4.87 -19.48 -6.85
C ASP A 31 5.26 -18.21 -7.61
N VAL A 32 4.83 -17.03 -7.13
CA VAL A 32 5.26 -15.73 -7.67
C VAL A 32 6.77 -15.54 -7.52
N ALA A 33 7.36 -15.92 -6.39
CA ALA A 33 8.81 -15.85 -6.19
C ALA A 33 9.59 -16.73 -7.19
N LYS A 34 9.03 -17.89 -7.58
CA LYS A 34 9.67 -18.83 -8.50
C LYS A 34 9.44 -18.49 -9.98
N ARG A 35 8.22 -18.06 -10.34
CA ARG A 35 7.78 -17.90 -11.74
C ARG A 35 7.56 -16.45 -12.18
N GLY A 36 7.60 -15.50 -11.24
CA GLY A 36 7.37 -14.08 -11.51
C GLY A 36 6.03 -13.82 -12.20
N ASP A 37 6.07 -12.98 -13.25
CA ASP A 37 4.89 -12.50 -13.98
C ASP A 37 4.03 -13.62 -14.58
N ALA A 38 4.60 -14.80 -14.85
CA ALA A 38 3.82 -15.94 -15.36
C ALA A 38 2.78 -16.41 -14.34
N ALA A 39 3.14 -16.49 -13.05
CA ALA A 39 2.20 -16.84 -11.99
C ALA A 39 1.15 -15.74 -11.78
N VAL A 40 1.57 -14.47 -11.84
CA VAL A 40 0.67 -13.31 -11.74
C VAL A 40 -0.36 -13.31 -12.86
N ARG A 41 0.06 -13.60 -14.10
CA ARG A 41 -0.81 -13.66 -15.27
C ARG A 41 -1.84 -14.77 -15.18
N GLU A 42 -1.42 -15.98 -14.78
CA GLU A 42 -2.34 -17.10 -14.56
C GLU A 42 -3.42 -16.76 -13.53
N MET A 43 -3.03 -16.10 -12.43
CA MET A 43 -3.98 -15.64 -11.42
C MET A 43 -4.94 -14.57 -11.96
N SER A 44 -4.45 -13.58 -12.70
CA SER A 44 -5.31 -12.52 -13.26
C SER A 44 -6.28 -13.06 -14.31
N GLU A 45 -5.86 -14.00 -15.15
CA GLU A 45 -6.75 -14.72 -16.06
C GLU A 45 -7.81 -15.52 -15.31
N ARG A 46 -7.43 -16.16 -14.22
CA ARG A 46 -8.34 -16.97 -13.42
C ARG A 46 -9.39 -16.12 -12.70
N PHE A 47 -8.96 -15.09 -11.98
CA PHE A 47 -9.81 -14.32 -11.06
C PHE A 47 -10.44 -13.08 -11.71
N ASP A 48 -9.69 -12.36 -12.53
CA ASP A 48 -10.11 -11.08 -13.10
C ASP A 48 -10.57 -11.20 -14.56
N LYS A 49 -10.30 -12.34 -15.21
CA LYS A 49 -10.50 -12.55 -16.65
C LYS A 49 -9.77 -11.50 -17.49
N TRP A 50 -8.57 -11.10 -17.03
CA TRP A 50 -7.79 -10.02 -17.61
C TRP A 50 -6.33 -10.45 -17.81
N SER A 51 -5.78 -10.21 -19.02
CA SER A 51 -4.42 -10.61 -19.40
C SER A 51 -3.87 -9.67 -20.48
N PRO A 52 -3.53 -8.42 -20.13
CA PRO A 52 -2.98 -7.47 -21.09
C PRO A 52 -1.56 -7.89 -21.51
N PRO A 53 -1.04 -7.42 -22.66
CA PRO A 53 0.35 -7.67 -23.04
C PRO A 53 1.35 -7.23 -21.94
N SER A 54 1.07 -6.13 -21.26
CA SER A 54 1.84 -5.60 -20.12
C SER A 54 0.90 -5.23 -18.97
N PHE A 55 1.29 -5.58 -17.74
CA PHE A 55 0.61 -5.08 -16.52
C PHE A 55 1.02 -3.65 -16.17
N ARG A 56 2.17 -3.19 -16.68
CA ARG A 56 2.64 -1.82 -16.51
C ARG A 56 2.04 -0.96 -17.61
N LEU A 57 1.28 0.05 -17.21
CA LEU A 57 0.79 1.10 -18.10
C LEU A 57 1.98 1.91 -18.65
N SER A 58 1.94 2.17 -19.96
CA SER A 58 2.81 3.12 -20.65
C SER A 58 2.43 4.57 -20.31
N GLU A 59 3.34 5.50 -20.57
CA GLU A 59 3.09 6.93 -20.36
C GLU A 59 1.91 7.44 -21.21
N ASP A 60 1.78 6.95 -22.44
CA ASP A 60 0.68 7.29 -23.34
C ASP A 60 -0.66 6.76 -22.82
N GLU A 61 -0.71 5.53 -22.31
CA GLU A 61 -1.92 4.98 -21.68
C GLU A 61 -2.31 5.80 -20.44
N VAL A 62 -1.33 6.19 -19.61
CA VAL A 62 -1.57 7.04 -18.45
C VAL A 62 -2.11 8.40 -18.88
N ALA A 63 -1.52 9.06 -19.88
CA ALA A 63 -1.98 10.34 -20.40
C ALA A 63 -3.41 10.25 -20.96
N ALA A 64 -3.70 9.19 -21.72
CA ALA A 64 -5.03 8.94 -22.26
C ALA A 64 -6.08 8.68 -21.16
N LEU A 65 -5.72 7.98 -20.09
CA LEU A 65 -6.59 7.78 -18.92
C LEU A 65 -6.86 9.09 -18.18
N ILE A 66 -5.82 9.91 -17.96
CA ILE A 66 -5.96 11.23 -17.31
C ILE A 66 -6.87 12.14 -18.13
N ALA A 67 -6.75 12.13 -19.46
CA ALA A 67 -7.59 12.94 -20.35
C ALA A 67 -9.10 12.60 -20.27
N ARG A 68 -9.46 11.43 -19.74
CA ARG A 68 -10.87 11.02 -19.53
C ARG A 68 -11.44 11.51 -18.19
N VAL A 69 -10.61 12.04 -17.30
CA VAL A 69 -11.02 12.52 -15.98
C VAL A 69 -11.53 13.95 -16.12
N ALA A 70 -12.68 14.26 -15.49
CA ALA A 70 -13.24 15.61 -15.52
C ALA A 70 -12.25 16.62 -14.90
N PRO A 71 -12.13 17.85 -15.45
CA PRO A 71 -11.21 18.86 -14.93
C PRO A 71 -11.36 19.12 -13.43
N GLN A 72 -12.61 19.23 -12.94
CA GLN A 72 -12.89 19.42 -11.52
C GLN A 72 -12.34 18.28 -10.66
N THR A 73 -12.49 17.02 -11.09
CA THR A 73 -11.94 15.87 -10.36
C THR A 73 -10.41 15.92 -10.28
N ILE A 74 -9.74 16.40 -11.33
CA ILE A 74 -8.29 16.61 -11.32
C ILE A 74 -7.92 17.70 -10.31
N GLU A 75 -8.66 18.79 -10.26
CA GLU A 75 -8.46 19.87 -9.28
C GLU A 75 -8.67 19.39 -7.84
N ASP A 76 -9.71 18.61 -7.58
CA ASP A 76 -10.01 18.04 -6.26
C ASP A 76 -8.90 17.08 -5.81
N ILE A 77 -8.39 16.24 -6.72
CA ILE A 77 -7.26 15.34 -6.45
C ILE A 77 -6.00 16.16 -6.10
N LYS A 78 -5.70 17.21 -6.87
CA LYS A 78 -4.55 18.08 -6.61
C LYS A 78 -4.67 18.80 -5.27
N PHE A 79 -5.87 19.29 -4.95
CA PHE A 79 -6.15 19.93 -3.67
C PHE A 79 -5.92 18.95 -2.51
N ALA A 80 -6.48 17.74 -2.59
CA ALA A 80 -6.29 16.71 -1.56
C ALA A 80 -4.81 16.35 -1.39
N GLN A 81 -4.07 16.16 -2.49
CA GLN A 81 -2.64 15.89 -2.45
C GLN A 81 -1.85 17.03 -1.81
N ALA A 82 -2.23 18.29 -2.06
CA ALA A 82 -1.59 19.45 -1.45
C ALA A 82 -1.81 19.49 0.07
N GLN A 83 -3.02 19.19 0.55
CA GLN A 83 -3.29 19.13 2.00
C GLN A 83 -2.52 18.01 2.68
N ILE A 84 -2.49 16.81 2.08
CA ILE A 84 -1.74 15.66 2.59
C ILE A 84 -0.24 15.98 2.64
N ARG A 85 0.30 16.55 1.57
CA ARG A 85 1.72 16.95 1.48
C ARG A 85 2.08 17.95 2.57
N ASN A 86 1.29 19.02 2.70
CA ASN A 86 1.52 20.06 3.70
C ASN A 86 1.64 19.48 5.11
N PHE A 87 0.71 18.61 5.52
CA PHE A 87 0.77 18.00 6.84
C PHE A 87 1.93 17.00 6.99
N ALA A 88 2.20 16.19 5.95
CA ALA A 88 3.33 15.27 5.95
C ALA A 88 4.68 16.02 6.07
N GLU A 89 4.81 17.19 5.45
CA GLU A 89 6.01 18.03 5.54
C GLU A 89 6.19 18.59 6.95
N ILE A 90 5.10 19.01 7.61
CA ILE A 90 5.12 19.42 9.02
C ILE A 90 5.57 18.26 9.91
N GLN A 91 5.05 17.04 9.68
CA GLN A 91 5.47 15.84 10.41
C GLN A 91 6.93 15.49 10.15
N ARG A 92 7.42 15.64 8.92
CA ARG A 92 8.83 15.41 8.58
C ARG A 92 9.74 16.41 9.27
N ALA A 93 9.34 17.69 9.31
CA ALA A 93 10.11 18.76 9.94
C ALA A 93 10.17 18.65 11.47
N SER A 94 9.22 17.96 12.11
CA SER A 94 9.27 17.69 13.55
C SER A 94 10.23 16.56 13.93
N MET A 95 10.60 15.70 12.97
CA MET A 95 11.60 14.64 13.12
C MET A 95 12.99 15.17 12.81
N ARG A 96 13.78 15.47 13.85
CA ARG A 96 15.14 16.00 13.70
C ARG A 96 16.15 14.92 14.05
N ASP A 97 17.14 14.75 13.19
CA ASP A 97 18.32 13.98 13.53
C ASP A 97 18.99 14.60 14.77
N VAL A 98 19.52 13.74 15.63
CA VAL A 98 20.23 14.14 16.85
C VAL A 98 21.65 13.64 16.75
N GLU A 99 22.60 14.51 17.06
CA GLU A 99 24.01 14.17 17.23
C GLU A 99 24.57 15.09 18.32
N VAL A 100 25.02 14.49 19.42
CA VAL A 100 25.47 15.23 20.61
C VAL A 100 26.64 14.52 21.27
N GLU A 101 27.65 15.28 21.65
CA GLU A 101 28.75 14.79 22.49
C GLU A 101 28.33 14.86 23.96
N THR A 102 28.13 13.71 24.59
CA THR A 102 27.64 13.64 25.99
C THR A 102 28.77 13.59 27.00
N LEU A 103 29.95 13.13 26.59
CA LEU A 103 31.23 13.15 27.30
C LEU A 103 32.34 13.41 26.29
N PRO A 104 33.52 13.94 26.69
CA PRO A 104 34.64 14.14 25.79
C PRO A 104 34.97 12.86 25.00
N GLY A 105 34.84 12.93 23.68
CA GLY A 105 35.06 11.82 22.74
C GLY A 105 33.88 10.86 22.54
N VAL A 106 32.73 11.08 23.19
CA VAL A 106 31.54 10.20 23.10
C VAL A 106 30.38 10.92 22.45
N VAL A 107 30.13 10.59 21.18
CA VAL A 107 29.02 11.13 20.38
C VAL A 107 27.88 10.13 20.31
N LEU A 108 26.68 10.57 20.72
CA LEU A 108 25.45 9.80 20.66
C LEU A 108 24.45 10.49 19.73
N GLY A 109 23.57 9.71 19.09
CA GLY A 109 22.64 10.28 18.13
C GLY A 109 21.68 9.28 17.49
N HIS A 110 20.79 9.80 16.65
CA HIS A 110 19.96 9.02 15.74
C HIS A 110 19.71 9.81 14.46
N ARG A 111 19.39 9.09 13.38
CA ARG A 111 19.01 9.67 12.08
C ARG A 111 17.77 9.02 11.52
N HIS A 112 16.99 9.80 10.78
CA HIS A 112 15.80 9.34 10.09
C HIS A 112 16.06 9.10 8.60
N ILE A 113 16.27 7.83 8.24
CA ILE A 113 16.61 7.40 6.88
C ILE A 113 15.34 6.87 6.19
N PRO A 114 14.98 7.37 4.98
CA PRO A 114 13.85 6.82 4.23
C PRO A 114 14.13 5.40 3.74
N VAL A 115 13.08 4.62 3.55
CA VAL A 115 13.17 3.33 2.88
C VAL A 115 13.56 3.51 1.41
N GLY A 116 14.28 2.55 0.83
CA GLY A 116 14.77 2.64 -0.54
C GLY A 116 13.68 2.55 -1.63
N SER A 117 12.55 1.91 -1.33
CA SER A 117 11.42 1.76 -2.25
C SER A 117 10.14 1.45 -1.49
N ILE A 118 8.98 1.81 -2.05
CA ILE A 118 7.66 1.42 -1.54
C ILE A 118 6.79 0.80 -2.64
N GLY A 119 5.86 -0.06 -2.23
CA GLY A 119 4.74 -0.52 -3.04
C GLY A 119 3.42 -0.03 -2.45
N CYS A 120 2.50 0.42 -3.29
CA CYS A 120 1.15 0.82 -2.88
C CYS A 120 0.13 -0.11 -3.53
N TYR A 121 -0.64 -0.83 -2.70
CA TYR A 121 -1.76 -1.64 -3.16
C TYR A 121 -3.06 -0.85 -3.01
N VAL A 122 -3.79 -0.69 -4.12
CA VAL A 122 -5.08 -0.02 -4.16
C VAL A 122 -6.13 -1.06 -4.56
N PRO A 123 -7.06 -1.43 -3.67
CA PRO A 123 -8.11 -2.38 -4.01
C PRO A 123 -8.97 -1.88 -5.18
N GLY A 124 -9.23 -2.76 -6.14
CA GLY A 124 -10.20 -2.53 -7.22
C GLY A 124 -11.65 -2.70 -6.76
N GLY A 125 -12.58 -2.71 -7.72
CA GLY A 125 -14.01 -2.94 -7.50
C GLY A 125 -14.90 -1.75 -7.83
N ARG A 126 -16.18 -1.82 -7.43
CA ARG A 126 -17.22 -0.84 -7.80
C ARG A 126 -16.98 0.57 -7.25
N TYR A 127 -16.21 0.69 -6.16
CA TYR A 127 -15.90 1.95 -5.50
C TYR A 127 -14.38 2.05 -5.29
N PRO A 128 -13.64 2.58 -6.28
CA PRO A 128 -12.19 2.69 -6.17
C PRO A 128 -11.84 3.63 -5.01
N MET A 129 -11.06 3.14 -4.04
CA MET A 129 -10.63 3.92 -2.89
C MET A 129 -9.39 4.75 -3.23
N VAL A 130 -9.57 5.75 -4.10
CA VAL A 130 -8.48 6.61 -4.61
C VAL A 130 -7.71 7.30 -3.47
N ALA A 131 -8.38 7.55 -2.35
CA ALA A 131 -7.79 8.16 -1.15
C ALA A 131 -6.59 7.39 -0.59
N SER A 132 -6.59 6.05 -0.64
CA SER A 132 -5.47 5.26 -0.09
C SER A 132 -4.17 5.48 -0.87
N ALA A 133 -4.28 5.61 -2.20
CA ALA A 133 -3.14 5.90 -3.06
C ALA A 133 -2.47 7.22 -2.68
N HIS A 134 -3.27 8.27 -2.46
CA HIS A 134 -2.75 9.59 -2.07
C HIS A 134 -2.05 9.54 -0.71
N MET A 135 -2.69 8.90 0.28
CA MET A 135 -2.14 8.81 1.64
C MET A 135 -0.82 8.03 1.69
N SER A 136 -0.67 6.97 0.90
CA SER A 136 0.56 6.17 0.87
C SER A 136 1.67 6.79 0.02
N ILE A 137 1.35 7.28 -1.19
CA ILE A 137 2.37 7.73 -2.14
C ILE A 137 2.90 9.12 -1.75
N VAL A 138 2.02 10.05 -1.37
CA VAL A 138 2.44 11.43 -1.06
C VAL A 138 3.33 11.48 0.18
N THR A 139 2.98 10.72 1.22
CA THR A 139 3.78 10.64 2.46
C THR A 139 5.15 10.02 2.21
N ALA A 140 5.23 8.94 1.41
CA ALA A 140 6.50 8.33 1.02
C ALA A 140 7.37 9.30 0.21
N ARG A 141 6.77 10.08 -0.71
CA ARG A 141 7.49 11.14 -1.45
C ARG A 141 8.06 12.20 -0.52
N VAL A 142 7.31 12.65 0.48
CA VAL A 142 7.78 13.63 1.48
C VAL A 142 8.90 13.05 2.36
N ALA A 143 8.84 11.76 2.67
CA ALA A 143 9.91 11.09 3.42
C ALA A 143 11.24 11.02 2.64
N GLY A 144 11.20 11.13 1.30
CA GLY A 144 12.36 11.06 0.42
C GLY A 144 12.54 9.70 -0.27
N VAL A 145 11.46 8.91 -0.41
CA VAL A 145 11.50 7.65 -1.17
C VAL A 145 11.55 7.94 -2.68
N GLY A 146 12.60 7.44 -3.34
CA GLY A 146 12.87 7.56 -4.78
C GLY A 146 11.93 6.74 -5.66
#